data_AF-A0AAP8D335-F1
#
_entry.id   AF-A0AAP8D335-F1
#
_cell.length_a   1.000
_cell.length_b   1.000
_cell.length_c   1.000
_cell.angle_alpha   90.00
_cell.angle_beta   90.00
_cell.angle_gamma   90.00
#
_symmetry.space_group_name_H-M   'P 1'
#
loop_
_entity.id
_entity.type
_entity.pdbx_description
1 polymer ?
#
loop_
_entity_poly.entity_id
_entity_poly.type
_entity_poly.pdbx_seq_one_letter_code
_entity_poly.pdbx_strand_id
1 'polypeptide(L)'
;MTLKLLQINLGTPPAGRDGNTNRESNAKTNDNMAAIETFSNALASDVAAVRATADALSSDATSHTGSVAMFACKTPPAGWLKCNGAAVSRTTYERLFKLIGTTFGAGDGAATFNLPELRAEFPRGWDDGRGVDSGRAFGSSQAQALSSHQHKTAVGFDGSNLFGWCDGNATPIFGSEVQSGVLRVVGSVTQSGGAARIGYTDVTPMGVSGETRPRNVALLACIKY
;
A
#
# COMPACT_ATOMS: atom_id res chain seq x y z
N MET A 1 27.55 18.98 -109.87
CA MET A 1 28.68 19.29 -108.96
C MET A 1 28.37 18.66 -107.62
N THR A 2 29.07 17.59 -107.26
CA THR A 2 28.86 16.84 -106.01
C THR A 2 29.82 17.38 -104.96
N LEU A 3 29.34 18.06 -103.92
CA LEU A 3 30.19 18.52 -102.82
C LEU A 3 30.66 17.32 -102.00
N LYS A 4 31.97 17.03 -102.03
CA LYS A 4 32.61 16.12 -101.08
C LYS A 4 32.62 16.81 -99.71
N LEU A 5 31.83 16.28 -98.78
CA LEU A 5 31.88 16.66 -97.37
C LEU A 5 33.22 16.15 -96.81
N LEU A 6 34.13 17.07 -96.48
CA LEU A 6 35.39 16.74 -95.83
C LEU A 6 35.07 16.34 -94.39
N GLN A 7 35.07 15.05 -94.07
CA GLN A 7 34.90 14.58 -92.70
C GLN A 7 36.12 15.03 -91.88
N ILE A 8 35.91 16.01 -90.99
CA ILE A 8 36.89 16.43 -90.00
C ILE A 8 37.02 15.27 -89.00
N ASN A 9 38.17 14.60 -89.00
CA ASN A 9 38.48 13.59 -88.00
C ASN A 9 38.77 14.30 -86.68
N LEU A 10 37.79 14.31 -85.77
CA LEU A 10 37.88 14.99 -84.48
C LEU A 10 38.78 14.27 -83.46
N GLY A 11 39.40 13.14 -83.84
CA GLY A 11 40.11 12.26 -82.92
C GLY A 11 39.16 11.60 -81.92
N THR A 12 39.59 10.51 -81.31
CA THR A 12 38.89 9.98 -80.14
C THR A 12 39.04 10.98 -78.98
N PRO A 13 37.94 11.38 -78.31
CA PRO A 13 38.02 12.27 -77.16
C PRO A 13 39.02 11.71 -76.13
N PRO A 14 39.87 12.56 -75.52
CA PRO A 14 40.81 12.09 -74.51
C PRO A 14 40.06 11.36 -73.39
N ALA A 15 40.51 10.15 -73.07
CA ALA A 15 39.93 9.33 -72.01
C ALA A 15 39.92 10.12 -70.70
N GLY A 16 38.73 10.43 -70.18
CA GLY A 16 38.54 11.13 -68.91
C GLY A 16 37.98 12.56 -68.98
N ARG A 17 37.67 13.10 -70.17
CA ARG A 17 36.99 14.42 -70.31
C ARG A 17 35.65 14.34 -71.04
N ASP A 18 34.99 13.19 -70.99
CA ASP A 18 33.57 13.12 -71.37
C ASP A 18 32.70 13.60 -70.20
N GLY A 19 31.55 14.20 -70.49
CA GLY A 19 30.61 14.60 -69.44
C GLY A 19 30.01 13.43 -68.66
N ASN A 20 30.37 12.18 -68.99
CA ASN A 20 29.84 10.99 -68.34
C ASN A 20 30.49 10.74 -66.98
N THR A 21 31.81 10.90 -66.87
CA THR A 21 32.53 10.82 -65.60
C THR A 21 31.99 11.79 -64.54
N ASN A 22 31.69 13.04 -64.93
CA ASN A 22 31.09 14.04 -64.05
C ASN A 22 29.64 13.70 -63.66
N ARG A 23 28.86 13.04 -64.52
CA ARG A 23 27.51 12.57 -64.17
C ARG A 23 27.58 11.43 -63.16
N GLU A 24 28.49 10.48 -63.35
CA GLU A 24 28.68 9.36 -62.43
C GLU A 24 29.18 9.81 -61.06
N SER A 25 30.09 10.78 -61.00
CA SER A 25 30.52 11.36 -59.73
C SER A 25 29.38 12.11 -59.01
N ASN A 26 28.56 12.84 -59.75
CA ASN A 26 27.40 13.54 -59.19
C ASN A 26 26.32 12.56 -58.71
N ALA A 27 26.08 11.47 -59.45
CA ALA A 27 25.15 10.41 -59.04
C ALA A 27 25.59 9.76 -57.72
N LYS A 28 26.87 9.36 -57.62
CA LYS A 28 27.42 8.81 -56.36
C LYS A 28 27.32 9.79 -55.19
N THR A 29 27.53 11.07 -55.46
CA THR A 29 27.39 12.12 -54.43
C THR A 29 25.95 12.22 -53.94
N ASN A 30 24.97 12.19 -54.86
CA ASN A 30 23.54 12.21 -54.51
C ASN A 30 23.12 10.94 -53.74
N ASP A 31 23.59 9.77 -54.16
CA ASP A 31 23.32 8.49 -53.48
C ASP A 31 23.91 8.49 -52.06
N ASN A 32 25.14 9.00 -51.90
CA ASN A 32 25.75 9.16 -50.58
C ASN A 32 24.97 10.13 -49.69
N MET A 33 24.48 11.25 -50.24
CA MET A 33 23.65 12.19 -49.49
C MET A 33 22.33 11.54 -49.04
N ALA A 34 21.66 10.79 -49.92
CA ALA A 34 20.44 10.06 -49.58
C ALA A 34 20.69 8.97 -48.51
N ALA A 35 21.83 8.28 -48.58
CA ALA A 35 22.24 7.30 -47.58
C ALA A 35 22.53 7.97 -46.21
N ILE A 36 23.18 9.14 -46.22
CA ILE A 36 23.44 9.93 -45.01
C ILE A 36 22.13 10.38 -44.36
N GLU A 37 21.16 10.88 -45.14
CA GLU A 37 19.84 11.28 -44.63
C GLU A 37 19.08 10.09 -44.03
N THR A 38 19.11 8.95 -44.71
CA THR A 38 18.49 7.71 -44.22
C THR A 38 19.11 7.27 -42.89
N PHE A 39 20.43 7.26 -42.80
CA PHE A 39 21.14 6.93 -41.56
C PHE A 39 20.86 7.92 -40.44
N SER A 40 20.84 9.22 -40.74
CA SER A 40 20.52 10.27 -39.78
C SER A 40 19.11 10.10 -39.20
N ASN A 41 18.13 9.76 -40.05
CA ASN A 41 16.75 9.53 -39.61
C ASN A 41 16.62 8.25 -38.76
N ALA A 42 17.31 7.18 -39.14
CA ALA A 42 17.35 5.95 -38.35
C ALA A 42 17.98 6.20 -36.97
N LEU A 43 19.11 6.91 -36.91
CA LEU A 43 19.77 7.25 -35.66
C LEU A 43 18.89 8.14 -34.77
N ALA A 44 18.16 9.10 -35.35
CA ALA A 44 17.22 9.93 -34.60
C ALA A 44 16.08 9.11 -33.98
N SER A 45 15.57 8.13 -34.72
CA SER A 45 14.56 7.18 -34.24
C SER A 45 15.10 6.31 -33.10
N ASP A 46 16.30 5.76 -33.26
CA ASP A 46 16.94 4.91 -32.26
C ASP A 46 17.23 5.68 -30.97
N VAL A 47 17.73 6.92 -31.05
CA VAL A 47 17.95 7.78 -29.89
C VAL A 47 16.64 8.09 -29.17
N ALA A 48 15.55 8.34 -29.91
CA ALA A 48 14.23 8.55 -29.32
C ALA A 48 13.73 7.30 -28.58
N ALA A 49 13.89 6.11 -29.17
CA ALA A 49 13.50 4.84 -28.56
C ALA A 49 14.34 4.50 -27.31
N VAL A 50 15.65 4.71 -27.36
CA VAL A 50 16.56 4.52 -26.22
C VAL A 50 16.20 5.47 -25.08
N ARG A 51 15.92 6.74 -25.39
CA ARG A 51 15.51 7.72 -24.38
C ARG A 51 14.18 7.35 -23.72
N ALA A 52 13.19 6.97 -24.51
CA ALA A 52 11.90 6.50 -23.98
C ALA A 52 12.07 5.27 -23.07
N THR A 53 12.96 4.36 -23.44
CA THR A 53 13.29 3.16 -22.63
C THR A 53 14.00 3.55 -21.33
N ALA A 54 14.96 4.48 -21.38
CA ALA A 54 15.67 4.97 -20.21
C ALA A 54 14.74 5.70 -19.22
N ASP A 55 13.83 6.52 -19.73
CA ASP A 55 12.82 7.22 -18.92
C ASP A 55 11.87 6.21 -18.24
N ALA A 56 11.45 5.18 -18.97
CA ALA A 56 10.63 4.10 -18.43
C ALA A 56 11.35 3.33 -17.30
N LEU A 57 12.61 2.92 -17.53
CA LEU A 57 13.42 2.21 -16.54
C LEU A 57 13.69 3.05 -15.28
N SER A 58 14.01 4.33 -15.45
CA SER A 58 14.20 5.25 -14.31
C SER A 58 12.93 5.40 -13.49
N SER A 59 11.76 5.32 -14.12
CA SER A 59 10.47 5.45 -13.44
C SER A 59 10.06 4.19 -12.68
N ASP A 60 10.60 3.02 -13.03
CA ASP A 60 10.20 1.73 -12.46
C ASP A 60 11.15 1.26 -11.34
N ALA A 61 12.46 1.44 -11.52
CA ALA A 61 13.48 0.99 -10.57
C ALA A 61 13.42 1.70 -9.19
N THR A 62 12.75 2.85 -9.07
CA THR A 62 12.58 3.59 -7.80
C THR A 62 11.15 3.61 -7.28
N SER A 63 10.21 2.95 -7.98
CA SER A 63 8.78 3.11 -7.73
C SER A 63 8.31 2.23 -6.58
N HIS A 64 8.28 2.81 -5.38
CA HIS A 64 7.65 2.23 -4.20
C HIS A 64 6.12 2.35 -4.24
N THR A 65 5.49 2.52 -5.42
CA THR A 65 4.04 2.64 -5.55
C THR A 65 3.34 1.46 -4.88
N GLY A 66 2.27 1.74 -4.14
CA GLY A 66 1.58 0.76 -3.29
C GLY A 66 2.17 0.60 -1.89
N SER A 67 3.37 1.13 -1.61
CA SER A 67 3.94 1.12 -0.27
C SER A 67 3.16 2.03 0.66
N VAL A 68 2.95 1.57 1.90
CA VAL A 68 2.31 2.34 2.98
C VAL A 68 3.37 2.79 3.98
N ALA A 69 3.32 4.06 4.38
CA ALA A 69 4.22 4.63 5.38
C ALA A 69 3.50 5.60 6.33
N MET A 70 4.08 5.77 7.52
CA MET A 70 3.60 6.68 8.54
C MET A 70 4.39 7.99 8.49
N PHE A 71 3.69 9.12 8.45
CA PHE A 71 4.28 10.45 8.35
C PHE A 71 3.98 11.30 9.59
N ALA A 72 4.99 12.03 10.08
CA ALA A 72 4.85 12.99 11.18
C ALA A 72 4.20 14.33 10.77
N CYS A 73 3.78 14.48 9.51
CA CYS A 73 3.08 15.65 9.00
C CYS A 73 1.57 15.38 8.86
N LYS A 74 0.75 16.45 8.86
CA LYS A 74 -0.72 16.36 8.75
C LYS A 74 -1.23 16.28 7.32
N THR A 75 -0.39 16.62 6.35
CA THR A 75 -0.69 16.62 4.91
C THR A 75 0.24 15.63 4.23
N PRO A 76 -0.25 14.80 3.29
CA PRO A 76 0.61 13.91 2.52
C PRO A 76 1.70 14.69 1.79
N PRO A 77 2.96 14.24 1.83
CA PRO A 77 3.98 14.76 0.95
C PRO A 77 3.65 14.52 -0.52
N ALA A 78 4.34 15.22 -1.42
CA ALA A 78 4.19 15.03 -2.86
C ALA A 78 4.44 13.55 -3.25
N GLY A 79 3.57 13.00 -4.10
CA GLY A 79 3.63 11.60 -4.53
C GLY A 79 2.99 10.60 -3.56
N TRP A 80 2.30 11.06 -2.51
CA TRP A 80 1.60 10.23 -1.54
C TRP A 80 0.12 10.61 -1.40
N LEU A 81 -0.74 9.64 -1.13
CA LEU A 81 -2.17 9.82 -0.82
C LEU A 81 -2.47 9.36 0.60
N LYS A 82 -3.47 9.96 1.26
CA LYS A 82 -3.91 9.51 2.59
C LYS A 82 -4.53 8.11 2.51
N CYS A 83 -4.22 7.24 3.46
CA CYS A 83 -4.96 5.99 3.65
C CYS A 83 -6.25 6.28 4.46
N ASN A 84 -7.23 6.92 3.82
CA ASN A 84 -8.48 7.37 4.43
C ASN A 84 -9.74 6.84 3.71
N GLY A 85 -9.63 5.71 3.00
CA GLY A 85 -10.77 5.08 2.33
C GLY A 85 -11.33 5.83 1.13
N ALA A 86 -10.71 6.94 0.71
CA ALA A 86 -11.23 7.77 -0.36
C ALA A 86 -11.23 7.04 -1.72
N ALA A 87 -12.26 7.28 -2.52
CA ALA A 87 -12.29 6.89 -3.92
C ALA A 87 -11.42 7.86 -4.75
N VAL A 88 -10.50 7.32 -5.54
CA VAL A 88 -9.58 8.09 -6.39
C VAL A 88 -9.60 7.60 -7.83
N SER A 89 -9.21 8.46 -8.77
CA SER A 89 -9.26 8.19 -10.22
C SER A 89 -8.29 7.09 -10.65
N ARG A 90 -8.79 6.09 -11.39
CA ARG A 90 -7.99 5.03 -12.01
C ARG A 90 -7.02 5.57 -13.07
N THR A 91 -7.42 6.60 -13.81
CA THR A 91 -6.59 7.18 -14.87
C THR A 91 -5.50 8.10 -14.31
N THR A 92 -5.81 8.85 -13.25
CA THR A 92 -4.83 9.73 -12.59
C THR A 92 -3.78 8.91 -11.83
N TYR A 93 -4.18 7.79 -11.23
CA TYR A 93 -3.32 6.94 -10.40
C TYR A 93 -3.18 5.54 -11.00
N GLU A 94 -2.87 5.45 -12.30
CA GLU A 94 -2.90 4.17 -13.04
C GLU A 94 -1.95 3.11 -12.48
N ARG A 95 -0.74 3.50 -12.06
CA ARG A 95 0.25 2.57 -11.51
C ARG A 95 -0.23 2.00 -10.18
N LEU A 96 -0.83 2.84 -9.34
CA LEU A 96 -1.38 2.40 -8.07
C LEU A 96 -2.59 1.48 -8.29
N PHE A 97 -3.49 1.83 -9.21
CA PHE A 97 -4.65 0.98 -9.53
C PHE A 97 -4.23 -0.39 -10.08
N LYS A 98 -3.21 -0.44 -10.95
CA LYS A 98 -2.65 -1.71 -11.46
C LYS A 98 -2.16 -2.62 -10.33
N LEU A 99 -1.68 -2.07 -9.23
CA LEU A 99 -1.14 -2.84 -8.10
C LEU A 99 -2.18 -3.25 -7.07
N ILE A 100 -3.05 -2.32 -6.62
CA ILE A 100 -3.99 -2.61 -5.52
C ILE A 100 -5.42 -2.92 -6.00
N GLY A 101 -5.71 -2.65 -7.28
CA GLY A 101 -7.02 -2.88 -7.88
C GLY A 101 -8.15 -2.30 -7.05
N THR A 102 -9.13 -3.15 -6.76
CA THR A 102 -10.32 -2.83 -5.97
C THR A 102 -10.31 -3.49 -4.58
N THR A 103 -9.15 -3.94 -4.09
CA THR A 103 -9.02 -4.66 -2.80
C THR A 103 -9.66 -3.90 -1.65
N PHE A 104 -9.55 -2.56 -1.65
CA PHE A 104 -10.11 -1.70 -0.60
C PHE A 104 -11.44 -1.06 -0.98
N GLY A 105 -12.04 -1.50 -2.09
CA GLY A 105 -13.32 -1.04 -2.61
C GLY A 105 -13.25 -0.65 -4.09
N ALA A 106 -14.35 -0.87 -4.80
CA ALA A 106 -14.44 -0.66 -6.25
C ALA A 106 -14.62 0.80 -6.68
N GLY A 107 -14.72 1.75 -5.73
CA GLY A 107 -15.11 3.13 -6.02
C GLY A 107 -16.52 3.17 -6.62
N ASP A 108 -16.66 3.86 -7.74
CA ASP A 108 -17.87 3.90 -8.57
C ASP A 108 -18.05 2.67 -9.49
N GLY A 109 -17.12 1.72 -9.45
CA GLY A 109 -17.13 0.52 -10.29
C GLY A 109 -16.54 0.70 -11.69
N ALA A 110 -16.23 1.92 -12.14
CA ALA A 110 -15.78 2.22 -13.49
C ALA A 110 -14.52 3.08 -13.55
N ALA A 111 -14.58 4.31 -13.02
CA ALA A 111 -13.54 5.34 -13.15
C ALA A 111 -12.69 5.49 -11.88
N THR A 112 -13.16 5.00 -10.73
CA THR A 112 -12.47 5.14 -9.44
C THR A 112 -12.18 3.81 -8.75
N PHE A 113 -11.31 3.85 -7.75
CA PHE A 113 -11.02 2.75 -6.82
C PHE A 113 -10.74 3.33 -5.44
N ASN A 114 -10.95 2.55 -4.38
CA ASN A 114 -10.76 3.03 -3.02
C ASN A 114 -9.33 2.79 -2.54
N LEU A 115 -8.83 3.76 -1.77
CA LEU A 115 -7.61 3.62 -0.99
C LEU A 115 -7.86 2.80 0.30
N PRO A 116 -6.82 2.28 0.96
CA PRO A 116 -6.97 1.71 2.30
C PRO A 116 -7.55 2.72 3.29
N GLU A 117 -8.32 2.24 4.26
CA GLU A 117 -8.71 3.01 5.44
C GLU A 117 -7.86 2.55 6.63
N LEU A 118 -6.86 3.34 7.00
CA LEU A 118 -5.92 3.00 8.08
C LEU A 118 -5.97 3.99 9.25
N ARG A 119 -6.95 4.89 9.28
CA ARG A 119 -7.11 5.81 10.41
C ARG A 119 -7.55 5.00 11.63
N ALA A 120 -6.76 5.11 12.70
CA ALA A 120 -6.97 4.39 13.96
C ALA A 120 -6.87 2.86 13.87
N GLU A 121 -6.29 2.31 12.80
CA GLU A 121 -6.07 0.87 12.64
C GLU A 121 -4.65 0.46 13.03
N PHE A 122 -4.51 -0.77 13.53
CA PHE A 122 -3.20 -1.41 13.71
C PHE A 122 -2.91 -2.35 12.52
N PRO A 123 -1.85 -2.11 11.74
CA PRO A 123 -1.49 -3.02 10.68
C PRO A 123 -0.95 -4.33 11.27
N ARG A 124 -1.34 -5.44 10.66
CA ARG A 124 -0.82 -6.77 10.95
C ARG A 124 -0.26 -7.39 9.68
N GLY A 125 0.70 -8.31 9.84
CA GLY A 125 1.17 -9.12 8.71
C GLY A 125 0.03 -9.99 8.18
N TRP A 126 -0.11 -10.05 6.85
CA TRP A 126 -0.99 -11.01 6.20
C TRP A 126 -0.39 -12.41 6.30
N ASP A 127 -1.22 -13.42 6.61
CA ASP A 127 -0.76 -14.79 6.81
C ASP A 127 -0.18 -15.42 5.54
N ASP A 128 -0.73 -15.06 4.37
CA ASP A 128 -0.29 -15.53 3.03
C ASP A 128 0.01 -17.05 2.97
N GLY A 129 -0.86 -17.85 3.61
CA GLY A 129 -0.76 -19.31 3.60
C GLY A 129 0.19 -19.92 4.63
N ARG A 130 0.75 -19.13 5.56
CA ARG A 130 1.57 -19.65 6.67
C ARG A 130 0.77 -20.53 7.65
N GLY A 131 -0.54 -20.29 7.77
CA GLY A 131 -1.46 -21.08 8.59
C GLY A 131 -1.55 -20.67 10.06
N VAL A 132 -0.96 -19.53 10.46
CA VAL A 132 -1.08 -18.99 11.83
C VAL A 132 -2.35 -18.15 11.98
N ASP A 133 -2.74 -17.44 10.93
CA ASP A 133 -3.93 -16.58 10.90
C ASP A 133 -4.73 -16.79 9.60
N SER A 134 -5.01 -18.04 9.26
CA SER A 134 -5.67 -18.44 8.00
C SER A 134 -7.11 -17.93 7.83
N GLY A 135 -7.76 -17.48 8.92
CA GLY A 135 -9.12 -16.95 8.90
C GLY A 135 -9.26 -15.50 8.41
N ARG A 136 -8.17 -14.85 8.00
CA ARG A 136 -8.16 -13.44 7.60
C ARG A 136 -7.75 -13.26 6.14
N ALA A 137 -8.63 -12.63 5.38
CA ALA A 137 -8.36 -12.30 3.99
C ALA A 137 -7.42 -11.07 3.88
N PHE A 138 -6.65 -10.99 2.80
CA PHE A 138 -5.85 -9.82 2.49
C PHE A 138 -6.71 -8.56 2.44
N GLY A 139 -6.27 -7.49 3.11
CA GLY A 139 -6.99 -6.21 3.15
C GLY A 139 -8.27 -6.20 4.00
N SER A 140 -8.60 -7.28 4.71
CA SER A 140 -9.79 -7.32 5.59
C SER A 140 -9.55 -6.59 6.93
N SER A 141 -10.62 -6.00 7.46
CA SER A 141 -10.63 -5.43 8.82
C SER A 141 -11.04 -6.46 9.86
N GLN A 142 -10.63 -6.22 11.11
CA GLN A 142 -10.95 -7.08 12.24
C GLN A 142 -11.27 -6.22 13.46
N ALA A 143 -12.40 -6.48 14.10
CA ALA A 143 -12.74 -5.85 15.37
C ALA A 143 -11.81 -6.30 16.49
N GLN A 144 -11.65 -5.45 17.51
CA GLN A 144 -10.96 -5.78 18.75
C GLN A 144 -11.52 -7.09 19.35
N ALA A 145 -10.64 -7.91 19.92
CA ALA A 145 -11.03 -9.13 20.62
C ALA A 145 -10.10 -9.37 21.81
N LEU A 146 -10.68 -9.86 22.90
CA LEU A 146 -9.96 -10.39 24.05
C LEU A 146 -10.31 -11.88 24.14
N SER A 147 -9.31 -12.73 24.38
CA SER A 147 -9.58 -14.13 24.62
C SER A 147 -10.43 -14.27 25.89
N SER A 148 -11.40 -15.19 25.83
CA SER A 148 -12.09 -15.63 27.05
C SER A 148 -11.03 -16.11 28.04
N HIS A 149 -11.11 -15.62 29.27
CA HIS A 149 -10.26 -16.02 30.37
C HIS A 149 -11.04 -15.93 31.67
N GLN A 150 -10.55 -16.63 32.70
CA GLN A 150 -11.15 -16.66 34.02
C GLN A 150 -10.11 -16.28 35.06
N HIS A 151 -10.56 -15.63 36.13
CA HIS A 151 -9.76 -15.38 37.32
C HIS A 151 -10.24 -16.30 38.44
N LYS A 152 -9.31 -16.94 39.14
CA LYS A 152 -9.60 -17.62 40.40
C LYS A 152 -9.49 -16.59 41.52
N THR A 153 -10.61 -16.27 42.16
CA THR A 153 -10.61 -15.49 43.39
C THR A 153 -10.68 -16.44 44.58
N ALA A 154 -9.87 -16.18 45.61
CA ALA A 154 -9.94 -16.92 46.86
C ALA A 154 -11.02 -16.28 47.74
N VAL A 155 -12.02 -17.08 48.10
CA VAL A 155 -13.01 -16.73 49.13
C VAL A 155 -12.80 -17.66 50.32
N GLY A 156 -12.83 -17.10 51.53
CA GLY A 156 -12.63 -17.81 52.79
C GLY A 156 -13.85 -17.69 53.70
N PHE A 157 -13.95 -18.62 54.66
CA PHE A 157 -14.99 -18.62 55.68
C PHE A 157 -14.33 -18.62 57.07
N ASP A 158 -14.74 -17.72 57.96
CA ASP A 158 -14.41 -17.79 59.40
C ASP A 158 -15.72 -17.93 60.18
N GLY A 159 -16.19 -19.17 60.28
CA GLY A 159 -17.40 -19.59 61.02
C GLY A 159 -18.71 -19.02 60.47
N SER A 160 -18.86 -17.70 60.52
CA SER A 160 -20.08 -16.92 60.29
C SER A 160 -20.05 -15.97 59.09
N ASN A 161 -18.87 -15.73 58.50
CA ASN A 161 -18.71 -14.68 57.49
C ASN A 161 -18.00 -15.19 56.22
N LEU A 162 -18.42 -14.68 55.06
CA LEU A 162 -17.77 -14.87 53.77
C LEU A 162 -16.80 -13.71 53.48
N PHE A 163 -15.51 -14.00 53.36
CA PHE A 163 -14.45 -13.01 53.14
C PHE A 163 -13.81 -13.17 51.76
N GLY A 164 -13.39 -12.05 51.17
CA GLY A 164 -12.42 -12.05 50.09
C GLY A 164 -11.02 -11.89 50.65
N TRP A 165 -10.09 -12.72 50.22
CA TRP A 165 -8.67 -12.46 50.46
C TRP A 165 -8.12 -11.57 49.35
N CYS A 166 -8.50 -10.30 49.38
CA CYS A 166 -7.76 -9.23 48.71
C CYS A 166 -6.90 -8.55 49.78
N ASP A 167 -5.59 -8.53 49.60
CA ASP A 167 -4.65 -7.66 50.34
C ASP A 167 -4.22 -8.10 51.75
N GLY A 168 -4.39 -9.38 52.11
CA GLY A 168 -3.90 -9.91 53.39
C GLY A 168 -4.68 -9.44 54.63
N ASN A 169 -5.81 -8.77 54.44
CA ASN A 169 -6.73 -8.37 55.50
C ASN A 169 -8.16 -8.84 55.16
N ALA A 170 -8.81 -9.56 56.08
CA ALA A 170 -10.13 -10.12 55.83
C ALA A 170 -11.21 -9.02 55.89
N THR A 171 -11.71 -8.60 54.72
CA THR A 171 -12.86 -7.67 54.63
C THR A 171 -14.13 -8.47 54.27
N PRO A 172 -15.25 -8.28 54.99
CA PRO A 172 -16.49 -9.00 54.71
C PRO A 172 -17.07 -8.52 53.36
N ILE A 173 -17.35 -9.45 52.44
CA ILE A 173 -17.89 -9.14 51.10
C ILE A 173 -19.42 -8.93 51.16
N PHE A 174 -20.11 -9.54 52.12
CA PHE A 174 -21.55 -9.41 52.32
C PHE A 174 -21.87 -9.27 53.81
N GLY A 175 -22.98 -8.61 54.16
CA GLY A 175 -23.57 -8.74 55.49
C GLY A 175 -24.19 -10.13 55.64
N SER A 176 -23.57 -11.00 56.44
CA SER A 176 -24.07 -12.35 56.72
C SER A 176 -24.60 -12.44 58.15
N GLU A 177 -25.74 -13.10 58.33
CA GLU A 177 -26.28 -13.48 59.64
C GLU A 177 -26.22 -15.01 59.77
N VAL A 178 -25.71 -15.52 60.89
CA VAL A 178 -25.68 -16.96 61.16
C VAL A 178 -26.93 -17.35 61.91
N GLN A 179 -27.75 -18.19 61.29
CA GLN A 179 -28.84 -18.87 61.95
C GLN A 179 -28.54 -20.38 62.03
N SER A 180 -28.38 -20.89 63.24
CA SER A 180 -28.23 -22.33 63.55
C SER A 180 -27.10 -23.06 62.82
N GLY A 181 -25.92 -22.43 62.69
CA GLY A 181 -24.69 -23.10 62.24
C GLY A 181 -24.63 -23.46 60.76
N VAL A 182 -25.64 -23.06 59.97
CA VAL A 182 -25.62 -23.14 58.52
C VAL A 182 -25.48 -21.74 57.96
N LEU A 183 -24.41 -21.47 57.22
CA LEU A 183 -24.28 -20.24 56.43
C LEU A 183 -25.29 -20.33 55.28
N ARG A 184 -26.47 -19.78 55.50
CA ARG A 184 -27.50 -19.63 54.48
C ARG A 184 -27.31 -18.27 53.84
N VAL A 185 -26.95 -18.25 52.55
CA VAL A 185 -27.19 -17.05 51.74
C VAL A 185 -28.71 -16.92 51.62
N VAL A 186 -29.33 -16.10 52.49
CA VAL A 186 -30.77 -15.92 52.49
C VAL A 186 -31.14 -14.96 51.36
N GLY A 187 -31.63 -15.53 50.26
CA GLY A 187 -32.15 -14.81 49.09
C GLY A 187 -31.39 -15.10 47.81
N SER A 188 -32.07 -14.96 46.67
CA SER A 188 -31.37 -14.62 45.43
C SER A 188 -30.81 -13.21 45.61
N VAL A 189 -29.57 -12.97 45.18
CA VAL A 189 -29.16 -11.61 44.86
C VAL A 189 -29.96 -11.22 43.61
N THR A 190 -31.19 -10.76 43.81
CA THR A 190 -31.98 -10.13 42.76
C THR A 190 -31.47 -8.71 42.63
N GLN A 191 -30.41 -8.51 41.85
CA GLN A 191 -30.14 -7.18 41.33
C GLN A 191 -31.21 -6.87 40.28
N SER A 192 -32.08 -5.91 40.59
CA SER A 192 -32.83 -5.20 39.57
C SER A 192 -31.83 -4.40 38.75
N GLY A 193 -31.34 -5.01 37.66
CA GLY A 193 -30.40 -4.42 36.72
C GLY A 193 -28.93 -4.48 37.14
N GLY A 194 -28.25 -5.58 36.83
CA GLY A 194 -26.78 -5.65 36.88
C GLY A 194 -26.22 -7.01 37.33
N ALA A 195 -25.00 -7.33 36.92
CA ALA A 195 -24.27 -8.53 37.38
C ALA A 195 -23.62 -8.28 38.74
N ALA A 196 -23.70 -9.23 39.67
CA ALA A 196 -22.93 -9.21 40.92
C ALA A 196 -21.43 -9.36 40.60
N ARG A 197 -20.64 -8.30 40.81
CA ARG A 197 -19.20 -8.25 40.50
C ARG A 197 -18.38 -8.39 41.79
N ILE A 198 -17.61 -9.48 41.92
CA ILE A 198 -16.47 -9.54 42.84
C ILE A 198 -15.27 -8.98 42.07
N GLY A 199 -15.07 -7.67 42.13
CA GLY A 199 -14.00 -6.98 41.40
C GLY A 199 -12.94 -6.47 42.37
N TYR A 200 -11.68 -6.79 42.10
CA TYR A 200 -10.55 -5.99 42.58
C TYR A 200 -10.38 -4.83 41.59
N THR A 201 -10.87 -3.64 41.96
CA THR A 201 -10.43 -2.40 41.31
C THR A 201 -9.07 -2.06 41.90
N ASP A 202 -8.00 -2.50 41.24
CA ASP A 202 -6.70 -1.92 41.48
C ASP A 202 -6.82 -0.42 41.16
N VAL A 203 -6.78 0.41 42.20
CA VAL A 203 -6.90 1.87 42.09
C VAL A 203 -5.60 2.50 41.57
N THR A 204 -4.59 1.69 41.24
CA THR A 204 -3.49 2.17 40.39
C THR A 204 -4.03 2.31 38.97
N PRO A 205 -4.21 3.54 38.44
CA PRO A 205 -4.85 3.72 37.14
C PRO A 205 -3.88 3.24 36.06
N MET A 206 -3.95 1.97 35.68
CA MET A 206 -3.45 1.51 34.40
C MET A 206 -4.37 2.10 33.32
N GLY A 207 -4.22 3.40 33.04
CA GLY A 207 -4.92 4.17 32.00
C GLY A 207 -6.28 3.61 31.60
N VAL A 208 -7.32 3.78 32.44
CA VAL A 208 -8.66 3.30 32.12
C VAL A 208 -9.19 3.99 30.86
N SER A 209 -9.42 3.20 29.82
CA SER A 209 -10.03 3.63 28.56
C SER A 209 -11.13 2.62 28.20
N GLY A 210 -12.09 3.04 27.36
CA GLY A 210 -13.17 2.16 26.90
C GLY A 210 -12.70 0.96 26.04
N GLU A 211 -11.41 0.90 25.71
CA GLU A 211 -10.80 -0.15 24.90
C GLU A 211 -9.41 -0.52 25.43
N THR A 212 -9.07 -1.82 25.35
CA THR A 212 -7.71 -2.31 25.59
C THR A 212 -6.87 -2.05 24.35
N ARG A 213 -5.89 -1.13 24.45
CA ARG A 213 -4.98 -0.80 23.36
C ARG A 213 -3.54 -0.64 23.85
N PRO A 214 -2.53 -0.97 23.03
CA PRO A 214 -1.16 -0.55 23.30
C PRO A 214 -1.07 0.98 23.39
N ARG A 215 -0.10 1.49 24.16
CA ARG A 215 0.30 2.90 24.04
C ARG A 215 0.72 3.17 22.59
N ASN A 216 0.17 4.22 21.99
CA ASN A 216 0.41 4.56 20.58
C ASN A 216 0.55 6.07 20.37
N VAL A 217 1.12 6.44 19.22
CA VAL A 217 1.21 7.81 18.71
C VAL A 217 0.53 7.84 17.34
N ALA A 218 -0.39 8.78 17.13
CA ALA A 218 -1.12 8.90 15.87
C ALA A 218 -0.30 9.68 14.84
N LEU A 219 0.15 8.98 13.80
CA LEU A 219 0.81 9.55 12.61
C LEU A 219 -0.09 9.41 11.39
N LEU A 220 0.19 10.18 10.33
CA LEU A 220 -0.57 10.12 9.09
C LEU A 220 -0.13 8.92 8.24
N ALA A 221 -1.00 7.92 8.10
CA ALA A 221 -0.81 6.82 7.16
C ALA A 221 -1.03 7.31 5.72
N CYS A 222 -0.07 7.06 4.85
CA CYS A 222 -0.16 7.37 3.42
C CYS A 222 0.31 6.21 2.54
N ILE A 223 -0.20 6.16 1.32
CA ILE A 223 0.19 5.22 0.27
C ILE A 223 0.86 5.96 -0.89
N LYS A 224 1.97 5.42 -1.39
CA LYS A 224 2.69 5.97 -2.54
C LYS A 224 1.89 5.67 -3.82
N TYR A 225 1.66 6.67 -4.67
CA TYR A 225 1.06 6.49 -6.01
C TYR A 225 2.09 6.65 -7.13
#